data_AF-A0A373D0Z9-F1
#
_entry.id   AF-A0A373D0Z9-F1
#
_cell.length_a   1.000
_cell.length_b   1.000
_cell.length_c   1.000
_cell.angle_alpha   90.00
_cell.angle_beta   90.00
_cell.angle_gamma   90.00
#
_symmetry.space_group_name_H-M   'P 1'
#
loop_
_entity.id
_entity.type
_entity.pdbx_description
1 polymer ?
#
loop_
_entity_poly.entity_id
_entity_poly.type
_entity_poly.pdbx_seq_one_letter_code
_entity_poly.pdbx_strand_id
1 'polypeptide(L)' 'MKRIKAACITQTVCFSNHDGDTSEYAKKMICQEYEKYKVQLDRSGTKYKILSEKTNKDGAIVIEIKKQYNTSPVGDYLS' A
#
# COMPACT_ATOMS: atom_id res chain seq x y z
N MET A 1 12.27 9.95 -29.02
CA MET A 1 12.58 9.80 -27.58
C MET A 1 11.29 9.89 -26.77
N LYS A 2 11.05 8.98 -25.83
CA LYS A 2 9.85 8.97 -24.98
C LYS A 2 10.02 9.92 -23.79
N ARG A 3 9.00 10.71 -23.45
CA ARG A 3 8.95 11.54 -22.24
C ARG A 3 7.67 11.21 -21.48
N ILE A 4 7.80 10.87 -20.19
CA ILE A 4 6.65 10.58 -19.33
C ILE A 4 6.08 11.92 -18.85
N LYS A 5 4.77 12.13 -19.04
CA LYS A 5 4.07 13.35 -18.61
C LYS A 5 3.35 13.17 -17.27
N ALA A 6 2.80 11.99 -17.04
CA ALA A 6 2.27 11.57 -15.76
C ALA A 6 2.37 10.04 -15.64
N ALA A 7 2.56 9.52 -14.43
CA ALA A 7 2.52 8.08 -14.16
C ALA A 7 2.10 7.78 -12.72
N CYS A 8 1.32 6.72 -12.57
CA CYS A 8 1.00 6.06 -11.30
C CYS A 8 1.06 4.55 -11.51
N ILE A 9 1.21 3.81 -10.43
CA ILE A 9 1.09 2.36 -10.40
C ILE A 9 -0.06 1.98 -9.49
N THR A 10 -0.89 1.05 -9.94
CA THR A 10 -1.86 0.35 -9.08
C THR A 10 -1.25 -0.99 -8.69
N GLN A 11 -1.26 -1.30 -7.39
CA GLN A 11 -0.72 -2.53 -6.84
C GLN A 11 -1.71 -3.16 -5.86
N THR A 12 -1.78 -4.47 -5.85
CA THR A 12 -2.37 -5.23 -4.75
C THR A 12 -1.24 -5.62 -3.80
N VAL A 13 -1.36 -5.24 -2.53
CA VAL A 13 -0.36 -5.53 -1.49
C VAL A 13 -1.03 -6.32 -0.38
N CYS A 14 -0.41 -7.44 0.00
CA CYS A 14 -0.87 -8.28 1.10
C CYS A 14 0.12 -8.16 2.27
N PHE A 15 -0.38 -7.77 3.42
CA PHE A 15 0.32 -7.81 4.70
C PHE A 15 -0.14 -9.07 5.44
N SER A 16 0.77 -10.01 5.63
CA SER A 16 0.49 -11.32 6.22
C SER A 16 1.73 -11.88 6.89
N ASN A 17 1.56 -12.74 7.88
CA ASN A 17 2.69 -13.46 8.47
C ASN A 17 3.22 -14.52 7.49
N HIS A 18 4.53 -14.73 7.50
CA HIS A 18 5.18 -15.69 6.60
C HIS A 18 4.82 -17.14 6.94
N ASP A 19 4.57 -17.44 8.21
CA ASP A 19 4.40 -18.80 8.73
C ASP A 19 2.93 -19.21 8.93
N GLY A 20 1.98 -18.40 8.48
CA GLY A 20 0.55 -18.65 8.68
C GLY A 20 0.08 -18.53 10.13
N ASP A 21 0.89 -17.94 11.03
CA ASP A 21 0.47 -17.68 12.41
C ASP A 21 -0.69 -16.68 12.44
N THR A 22 -1.81 -17.12 13.02
CA THR A 22 -3.06 -16.35 13.18
C THR A 22 -3.33 -15.96 14.63
N SER A 23 -2.33 -16.03 15.52
CA SER A 23 -2.46 -15.58 16.91
C SER A 23 -2.77 -14.08 16.97
N GLU A 24 -3.39 -13.63 18.07
CA GLU A 24 -3.71 -12.21 18.25
C GLU A 24 -2.47 -11.31 18.25
N TYR A 25 -1.34 -11.83 18.73
CA TYR A 25 -0.04 -11.15 18.63
C TYR A 25 0.36 -10.96 17.16
N ALA A 26 0.25 -12.02 16.36
CA ALA A 26 0.60 -12.00 14.96
C ALA A 26 -0.30 -11.05 14.16
N LYS A 27 -1.61 -11.02 14.44
CA LYS A 27 -2.55 -10.04 13.86
C LYS A 27 -2.17 -8.60 14.21
N LYS A 28 -1.76 -8.35 15.46
CA LYS A 28 -1.29 -7.03 15.90
C LYS A 28 -0.03 -6.59 15.14
N MET A 29 0.89 -7.53 14.87
CA MET A 29 2.11 -7.24 14.10
C MET A 29 1.78 -6.88 12.65
N ILE A 30 0.85 -7.60 12.00
CA ILE A 30 0.34 -7.26 10.66
C ILE A 30 -0.22 -5.83 10.63
N CYS A 31 -1.08 -5.48 11.59
CA CYS A 31 -1.62 -4.11 11.69
C CYS A 31 -0.51 -3.06 11.85
N GLN A 32 0.50 -3.32 12.68
CA GLN A 32 1.62 -2.41 12.86
C GLN A 32 2.47 -2.24 11.59
N GLU A 33 2.68 -3.30 10.83
CA GLU A 33 3.38 -3.23 9.54
C GLU A 33 2.59 -2.40 8.52
N TYR A 34 1.28 -2.62 8.44
CA TYR A 34 0.41 -1.83 7.57
C TYR A 34 0.42 -0.33 7.94
N GLU A 35 0.34 0.01 9.22
CA GLU A 35 0.45 1.40 9.68
C GLU A 35 1.82 2.01 9.37
N LYS A 36 2.91 1.25 9.57
CA LYS A 36 4.26 1.70 9.21
C LYS A 36 4.38 1.98 7.72
N TYR A 37 3.76 1.17 6.86
CA TYR A 37 3.74 1.38 5.42
C TYR A 37 3.07 2.71 5.04
N LYS A 38 1.88 3.00 5.59
CA LYS A 38 1.21 4.29 5.37
C LYS A 38 2.05 5.48 5.84
N VAL A 39 2.60 5.39 7.06
CA VAL A 39 3.50 6.43 7.60
C VAL A 39 4.73 6.64 6.71
N GLN A 40 5.30 5.58 6.13
CA GLN A 40 6.42 5.71 5.21
C GLN A 40 6.02 6.40 3.89
N LEU A 41 4.85 6.09 3.34
CA LEU A 41 4.31 6.78 2.17
C LEU A 41 4.15 8.29 2.46
N ASP A 42 3.56 8.63 3.60
CA ASP A 42 3.35 10.02 4.01
C ASP A 42 4.69 10.76 4.22
N ARG A 43 5.63 10.13 4.94
CA ARG A 43 6.98 10.70 5.19
C ARG A 43 7.79 10.91 3.92
N SER A 44 7.64 10.02 2.94
CA SER A 44 8.31 10.16 1.64
C SER A 44 7.64 11.19 0.73
N GLY A 45 6.45 11.72 1.10
CA GLY A 45 5.64 12.58 0.24
C GLY A 45 5.10 11.86 -0.99
N THR A 46 5.10 10.53 -0.99
CA THR A 46 4.53 9.73 -2.10
C THR A 46 3.04 10.03 -2.17
N LYS A 47 2.55 10.48 -3.32
CA LYS A 47 1.11 10.66 -3.52
C LYS A 47 0.45 9.30 -3.74
N TYR A 48 -0.62 8.99 -3.00
CA TYR A 48 -1.34 7.73 -3.13
C TYR A 48 -2.82 7.85 -2.79
N LYS A 49 -3.58 6.83 -3.18
CA LYS A 49 -4.98 6.60 -2.83
C LYS A 49 -5.18 5.10 -2.62
N ILE A 50 -5.73 4.73 -1.47
CA ILE A 50 -6.17 3.35 -1.22
C ILE A 50 -7.53 3.19 -1.89
N LEU A 51 -7.62 2.27 -2.85
CA LEU A 51 -8.83 2.00 -3.63
C LEU A 51 -9.72 0.96 -2.95
N SER A 52 -9.10 -0.03 -2.30
CA SER A 52 -9.78 -1.01 -1.45
C SER A 52 -8.89 -1.44 -0.30
N GLU A 53 -9.50 -1.76 0.84
CA GLU A 53 -8.84 -2.33 2.01
C GLU A 53 -9.73 -3.43 2.58
N LYS A 54 -9.16 -4.63 2.77
CA LYS A 54 -9.87 -5.77 3.34
C LYS A 54 -8.99 -6.51 4.34
N THR A 55 -9.56 -6.79 5.50
CA THR A 55 -8.97 -7.70 6.49
C THR A 55 -9.61 -9.07 6.37
N ASN A 56 -8.79 -10.10 6.19
CA ASN A 56 -9.21 -11.50 6.10
C ASN A 56 -9.39 -12.12 7.49
N LYS A 57 -10.00 -13.31 7.56
CA LYS A 57 -10.28 -14.01 8.83
C LYS A 57 -9.01 -14.39 9.62
N ASP A 58 -7.92 -14.64 8.91
CA ASP A 58 -6.58 -14.90 9.44
C ASP A 58 -5.86 -13.63 9.93
N GLY A 59 -6.44 -12.46 9.67
CA GLY A 59 -5.89 -11.14 10.01
C GLY A 59 -5.02 -10.53 8.92
N ALA A 60 -4.81 -11.20 7.78
CA ALA A 60 -4.09 -10.61 6.66
C ALA A 60 -4.84 -9.37 6.13
N ILE A 61 -4.09 -8.31 5.82
CA ILE A 61 -4.64 -7.07 5.25
C ILE A 61 -4.26 -7.03 3.78
N VAL A 62 -5.25 -7.01 2.90
CA VAL A 62 -5.06 -6.86 1.46
C VAL A 62 -5.57 -5.50 1.04
N ILE A 63 -4.69 -4.69 0.47
CA ILE A 63 -5.05 -3.39 -0.10
C ILE A 63 -4.86 -3.39 -1.61
N GLU A 64 -5.71 -2.62 -2.29
CA GLU A 64 -5.42 -2.12 -3.62
C GLU A 64 -5.05 -0.65 -3.48
N ILE A 65 -3.84 -0.29 -3.89
CA ILE A 65 -3.30 1.06 -3.75
C ILE A 65 -2.86 1.59 -5.11
N LYS A 66 -3.34 2.79 -5.45
CA LYS A 66 -2.80 3.57 -6.56
C LYS A 66 -1.83 4.60 -6.00
N LYS A 67 -0.58 4.61 -6.46
CA LYS A 67 0.44 5.56 -5.97
C LYS A 67 1.33 6.08 -7.07
N GLN A 68 2.01 7.19 -6.79
CA GLN A 68 3.02 7.79 -7.65
C GLN A 68 4.08 6.76 -8.05
N TYR A 69 4.41 6.71 -9.34
CA TYR A 69 5.45 5.82 -9.85
C TYR A 69 6.79 6.56 -9.96
N ASN A 70 7.75 6.16 -9.12
CA ASN A 70 9.03 6.83 -8.95
C ASN A 70 8.82 8.35 -8.70
N THR A 71 9.60 9.21 -9.35
CA THR A 71 9.50 10.67 -9.25
C THR A 71 8.62 11.30 -10.35
N SER A 72 7.91 10.49 -11.13
CA SER A 72 7.08 11.01 -12.22
C SER A 72 5.91 11.84 -11.65
N PRO A 73 5.49 12.93 -12.33
CA PRO A 73 4.28 13.64 -11.95
C PRO A 73 3.07 12.69 -11.94
N VAL A 74 2.09 12.92 -11.06
CA VAL A 74 0.89 12.08 -11.00
C VAL A 74 -0.19 12.54 -11.99
N GLY A 75 -0.17 13.80 -12.42
CA GLY A 75 -1.23 14.39 -13.25
C GLY A 75 -2.61 14.19 -12.62
N ASP A 76 -3.60 13.87 -13.45
CA ASP A 76 -4.98 13.65 -13.01
C ASP A 76 -5.24 12.21 -12.52
N TYR A 77 -4.21 11.36 -12.44
CA TYR A 77 -4.41 9.95 -12.08
C TYR A 77 -4.77 9.73 -10.61
N LEU A 78 -4.53 10.70 -9.72
CA LEU A 78 -4.83 10.62 -8.29
C LEU A 78 -5.79 11.71 -7.81
N SER A 79 -6.51 12.34 -8.74
CA SER A 79 -7.57 13.30 -8.45
C SER A 79 -8.78 12.66 -7.75
#